data_AF-A0AAV9ATU5-F1
#
_entry.id   AF-A0AAV9ATU5-F1
#
_cell.length_a   1.000
_cell.length_b   1.000
_cell.length_c   1.000
_cell.angle_alpha   90.00
_cell.angle_beta   90.00
_cell.angle_gamma   90.00
#
_symmetry.space_group_name_H-M   'P 1'
#
loop_
_entity.id
_entity.type
_entity.pdbx_description
1 polymer ?
#
loop_
_entity_poly.entity_id
_entity_poly.type
_entity_poly.pdbx_seq_one_letter_code
_entity_poly.pdbx_strand_id
1 'polypeptide(L)'
;MLLVLTVYGLLVLGFNLTLSPVESDMESKAALLPTEDPNSPEAEETINGILKDVRELLGIELAFMVPFFIISLYNLVSVVYSSAVTYHDKALTLGAMLSDIKWAWKGPAITSLYIAAFAMAYMFVIVIISMLIIKGAAGAVVLIAVVVILTSLYYLYLMAVWMVSLVTSVLEEDCYGMEAIKKARELTKGRRLQGFALVLIISVVSFVVVALVNPKQASGSMVQTVMAMFIGCLFKMIIFMVFTVFYYDCKKSSGEEVVVVPGTKGYTMLLAGEAV
;
A
#
# COMPACT_ATOMS: atom_id res chain seq x y z
N MET A 1 -12.25 10.26 -13.05
CA MET A 1 -10.81 9.97 -13.27
C MET A 1 -9.94 11.23 -13.18
N LEU A 2 -10.12 12.24 -14.05
CA LEU A 2 -9.34 13.50 -14.00
C LEU A 2 -9.40 14.24 -12.65
N LEU A 3 -10.58 14.35 -12.02
CA LEU A 3 -10.73 14.97 -10.69
C LEU A 3 -9.97 14.21 -9.58
N VAL A 4 -9.90 12.89 -9.68
CA VAL A 4 -9.25 12.03 -8.67
C VAL A 4 -7.74 12.12 -8.84
N LEU A 5 -7.28 12.17 -10.09
CA LEU A 5 -5.90 12.48 -10.42
C LEU A 5 -5.55 13.85 -9.84
N THR A 6 -6.25 14.93 -10.19
CA THR A 6 -5.91 16.28 -9.69
C THR A 6 -5.89 16.37 -8.16
N VAL A 7 -6.85 15.75 -7.46
CA VAL A 7 -6.85 15.71 -5.98
C VAL A 7 -5.66 14.92 -5.44
N TYR A 8 -5.36 13.73 -5.98
CA TYR A 8 -4.16 12.96 -5.59
C TYR A 8 -2.88 13.78 -5.79
N GLY A 9 -2.83 14.55 -6.87
CA GLY A 9 -1.72 15.43 -7.20
C GLY A 9 -1.46 16.54 -6.23
N LEU A 10 -2.52 17.25 -5.87
CA LEU A 10 -2.45 18.29 -4.86
C LEU A 10 -2.01 17.72 -3.51
N LEU A 11 -2.40 16.48 -3.21
CA LEU A 11 -1.96 15.76 -2.02
C LEU A 11 -0.48 15.35 -2.05
N VAL A 12 0.02 14.81 -3.17
CA VAL A 12 1.45 14.51 -3.35
C VAL A 12 2.28 15.79 -3.28
N LEU A 13 1.83 16.85 -3.95
CA LEU A 13 2.49 18.15 -3.92
C LEU A 13 2.52 18.73 -2.50
N GLY A 14 1.37 18.73 -1.80
CA GLY A 14 1.26 19.22 -0.43
C GLY A 14 2.13 18.44 0.54
N PHE A 15 2.14 17.11 0.42
CA PHE A 15 3.01 16.24 1.20
C PHE A 15 4.48 16.58 0.97
N ASN A 16 4.95 16.59 -0.28
CA ASN A 16 6.34 16.90 -0.61
C ASN A 16 6.76 18.31 -0.16
N LEU A 17 5.90 19.31 -0.32
CA LEU A 17 6.19 20.69 0.12
C LEU A 17 6.32 20.81 1.64
N THR A 18 5.55 20.00 2.38
CA THR A 18 5.56 20.01 3.86
C THR A 18 6.71 19.15 4.40
N LEU A 19 7.07 18.08 3.69
CA LEU A 19 8.14 17.14 4.04
C LEU A 19 9.54 17.70 3.75
N SER A 20 9.71 18.38 2.60
CA SER A 20 11.01 18.89 2.14
C SER A 20 11.77 19.74 3.15
N PRO A 21 11.16 20.72 3.86
CA PRO A 21 11.91 21.52 4.84
C PRO A 21 12.33 20.67 6.05
N VAL A 22 11.47 19.77 6.53
CA VAL A 22 11.76 18.91 7.69
C VAL A 22 12.89 17.93 7.37
N GLU A 23 12.90 17.32 6.18
CA GLU A 23 14.00 16.45 5.75
C GLU A 23 15.34 17.19 5.69
N SER A 24 15.36 18.40 5.12
CA SER A 24 16.60 19.18 5.02
C SER A 24 17.14 19.61 6.38
N ASP A 25 16.25 19.97 7.30
CA ASP A 25 16.61 20.35 8.67
C ASP A 25 17.15 19.14 9.44
N MET A 26 16.48 17.99 9.34
CA MET A 26 16.95 16.73 9.91
C MET A 26 18.31 16.29 9.35
N GLU A 27 18.52 16.34 8.03
CA GLU A 27 19.80 15.99 7.41
C GLU A 27 20.93 16.90 7.93
N SER A 28 20.65 18.20 8.09
CA SER A 28 21.63 19.15 8.60
C SER A 28 22.00 18.90 10.06
N LYS A 29 21.01 18.63 10.93
CA LYS A 29 21.25 18.32 12.35
C LYS A 29 21.90 16.95 12.54
N ALA A 30 21.49 15.96 11.76
CA ALA A 30 22.11 14.63 11.79
C ALA A 30 23.57 14.64 11.32
N ALA A 31 23.94 15.57 10.44
CA ALA A 31 25.33 15.75 10.01
C ALA A 31 26.23 16.40 11.08
N LEU A 32 25.66 17.13 12.04
CA LEU A 32 26.38 17.79 13.13
C LEU A 32 26.65 16.85 14.32
N LEU A 33 25.72 15.93 14.60
CA LEU A 33 25.83 14.97 15.72
C LEU A 33 27.18 14.21 15.84
N PRO A 34 27.83 13.74 14.76
CA PRO A 34 29.10 13.02 14.86
C PRO A 34 30.28 13.91 15.27
N THR A 35 30.12 15.23 15.20
CA THR A 35 31.17 16.21 15.49
C THR A 35 31.07 16.83 16.88
N GLU A 36 29.95 16.61 17.58
CA GLU A 36 29.69 17.15 18.91
C GLU A 36 30.14 16.18 20.02
N ASP A 37 30.59 16.71 21.15
CA ASP A 37 30.86 15.89 22.33
C ASP A 37 29.51 15.38 22.91
N PRO A 38 29.31 14.06 23.09
CA PRO A 38 28.04 13.49 23.53
C PRO A 38 27.54 13.96 24.90
N ASN A 39 28.36 14.64 25.70
CA ASN A 39 27.94 15.26 26.97
C ASN A 39 27.88 16.80 26.92
N SER A 40 28.01 17.42 25.74
CA SER A 40 27.89 18.87 25.60
C SER A 40 26.40 19.31 25.59
N PRO A 41 26.10 20.54 26.07
CA PRO A 41 24.76 21.10 25.96
C PRO A 41 24.33 21.31 24.49
N GLU A 42 25.28 21.44 23.57
CA GLU A 42 25.05 21.56 22.12
C GLU A 42 24.50 20.24 21.55
N ALA A 43 25.07 19.09 21.95
CA ALA A 43 24.56 17.78 21.55
C ALA A 43 23.14 17.52 22.09
N GLU A 44 22.85 17.97 23.32
CA GLU A 44 21.50 17.87 23.90
C GLU A 44 20.48 18.73 23.12
N GLU A 45 20.87 19.94 22.70
CA GLU A 45 20.06 20.82 21.87
C GLU A 45 19.80 20.20 20.47
N THR A 46 20.84 19.65 19.83
CA THR A 46 20.74 18.98 18.53
C THR A 46 19.84 17.74 18.60
N ILE A 47 19.96 16.92 19.63
CA ILE A 47 19.10 15.73 19.85
C ILE A 47 17.64 16.15 20.05
N ASN A 48 17.38 17.17 20.88
CA ASN A 48 16.03 17.68 21.10
C ASN A 48 15.43 18.28 19.82
N GLY A 49 16.25 18.94 19.01
CA GLY A 49 15.89 19.40 17.66
C GLY A 49 15.45 18.26 16.76
N ILE A 50 16.26 17.19 16.66
CA ILE A 50 15.93 16.01 15.85
C ILE A 50 14.66 15.31 16.35
N LEU A 51 14.47 15.18 17.66
CA LEU A 51 13.25 14.60 18.23
C LEU A 51 12.00 15.41 17.88
N LYS A 52 12.13 16.74 17.85
CA LYS A 52 11.05 17.64 17.42
C LYS A 52 10.75 17.45 15.93
N ASP A 53 11.78 17.38 15.08
CA ASP A 53 11.59 17.19 13.64
C ASP A 53 10.99 15.82 13.32
N VAL A 54 11.40 14.76 14.03
CA VAL A 54 10.80 13.42 13.94
C VAL A 54 9.31 13.47 14.34
N ARG A 55 8.96 14.21 15.39
CA ARG A 55 7.57 14.39 15.80
C ARG A 55 6.76 15.15 14.74
N GLU A 56 7.33 16.20 14.17
CA GLU A 56 6.70 16.96 13.08
C GLU A 56 6.52 16.10 11.83
N LEU A 57 7.54 15.33 11.45
CA LEU A 57 7.51 14.36 10.36
C LEU A 57 6.38 13.33 10.54
N LEU A 58 6.30 12.73 11.73
CA LEU A 58 5.22 11.78 12.08
C LEU A 58 3.84 12.44 12.00
N GLY A 59 3.72 13.70 12.44
CA GLY A 59 2.49 14.48 12.35
C GLY A 59 2.05 14.73 10.90
N ILE A 60 2.99 15.11 10.03
CA ILE A 60 2.77 15.31 8.60
C ILE A 60 2.36 13.99 7.95
N GLU A 61 3.12 12.92 8.19
CA GLU A 61 2.82 11.61 7.60
C GLU A 61 1.41 11.14 7.99
N LEU A 62 1.03 11.25 9.26
CA LEU A 62 -0.29 10.87 9.74
C LEU A 62 -1.41 11.75 9.14
N ALA A 63 -1.18 13.06 9.01
CA ALA A 63 -2.14 14.01 8.45
C ALA A 63 -2.42 13.72 6.97
N PHE A 64 -1.40 13.36 6.19
CA PHE A 64 -1.54 13.04 4.77
C PHE A 64 -1.94 11.57 4.53
N MET A 65 -1.72 10.66 5.49
CA MET A 65 -2.03 9.23 5.36
C MET A 65 -3.51 8.98 5.05
N VAL A 66 -4.42 9.59 5.81
CA VAL A 66 -5.87 9.40 5.68
C VAL A 66 -6.40 9.78 4.29
N PRO A 67 -6.13 10.98 3.75
CA PRO A 67 -6.60 11.34 2.41
C PRO A 67 -5.94 10.51 1.30
N PHE A 68 -4.66 10.15 1.42
CA PHE A 68 -4.01 9.21 0.48
C PHE A 68 -4.69 7.85 0.46
N PHE A 69 -5.03 7.34 1.63
CA PHE A 69 -5.74 6.09 1.81
C PHE A 69 -7.11 6.12 1.14
N ILE A 70 -7.90 7.17 1.38
CA ILE A 70 -9.23 7.34 0.77
C ILE A 70 -9.13 7.35 -0.76
N ILE A 71 -8.16 8.07 -1.34
CA ILE A 71 -7.99 8.13 -2.79
C ILE A 71 -7.48 6.80 -3.37
N SER A 72 -6.63 6.10 -2.62
CA SER A 72 -6.19 4.76 -3.01
C SER A 72 -7.36 3.78 -3.10
N LEU A 73 -8.29 3.84 -2.13
CA LEU A 73 -9.51 3.02 -2.14
C LEU A 73 -10.45 3.42 -3.29
N TYR A 74 -10.63 4.72 -3.54
CA TYR A 74 -11.38 5.20 -4.71
C TYR A 74 -10.83 4.58 -5.99
N ASN A 75 -9.50 4.65 -6.19
CA ASN A 75 -8.85 4.15 -7.40
C ASN A 75 -9.01 2.64 -7.54
N LEU A 76 -8.86 1.89 -6.44
CA LEU A 76 -9.08 0.44 -6.42
C LEU A 76 -10.50 0.10 -6.89
N VAL A 77 -11.52 0.70 -6.29
CA VAL A 77 -12.93 0.43 -6.66
C VAL A 77 -13.21 0.86 -8.10
N SER A 78 -12.69 2.01 -8.53
CA SER A 78 -12.86 2.51 -9.89
C SER A 78 -12.22 1.61 -10.94
N VAL A 79 -11.00 1.10 -10.70
CA VAL A 79 -10.29 0.20 -11.64
C VAL A 79 -11.00 -1.14 -11.74
N VAL A 80 -11.36 -1.73 -10.59
CA VAL A 80 -12.03 -3.03 -10.55
C VAL A 80 -13.39 -2.93 -11.25
N TYR A 81 -14.19 -1.90 -10.94
CA TYR A 81 -15.48 -1.69 -11.58
C TYR A 81 -15.35 -1.43 -13.08
N SER A 82 -14.39 -0.59 -13.50
CA SER A 82 -14.15 -0.34 -14.93
C SER A 82 -13.74 -1.63 -15.66
N SER A 83 -12.89 -2.45 -15.05
CA SER A 83 -12.48 -3.73 -15.64
C SER A 83 -13.68 -4.67 -15.80
N ALA A 84 -14.55 -4.76 -14.79
CA ALA A 84 -15.77 -5.58 -14.86
C ALA A 84 -16.74 -5.11 -15.95
N VAL A 85 -16.87 -3.79 -16.15
CA VAL A 85 -17.73 -3.21 -17.21
C VAL A 85 -17.15 -3.44 -18.60
N THR A 86 -15.83 -3.30 -18.79
CA THR A 86 -15.16 -3.60 -20.06
C THR A 86 -15.28 -5.07 -20.45
N TYR A 87 -15.38 -5.97 -19.48
CA TYR A 87 -15.68 -7.38 -19.73
C TYR A 87 -17.15 -7.65 -20.13
N HIS A 88 -18.08 -6.70 -19.96
CA HIS A 88 -19.53 -6.98 -20.10
C HIS A 88 -20.39 -5.94 -20.86
N ASP A 89 -19.80 -5.00 -21.60
CA ASP A 89 -20.46 -4.14 -22.60
C ASP A 89 -21.82 -3.54 -22.18
N LYS A 90 -21.92 -3.03 -20.94
CA LYS A 90 -23.12 -2.33 -20.44
C LYS A 90 -22.88 -0.83 -20.25
N ALA A 91 -23.66 -0.02 -20.96
CA ALA A 91 -23.75 1.43 -20.76
C ALA A 91 -24.42 1.72 -19.39
N LEU A 92 -23.76 2.48 -18.51
CA LEU A 92 -24.19 2.69 -17.13
C LEU A 92 -24.38 4.18 -16.78
N THR A 93 -25.52 4.47 -16.18
CA THR A 93 -26.00 5.80 -15.77
C THR A 93 -25.32 6.25 -14.47
N LEU A 94 -24.73 7.46 -14.47
CA LEU A 94 -23.93 8.06 -13.37
C LEU A 94 -24.59 8.03 -11.98
N GLY A 95 -25.92 8.08 -11.90
CA GLY A 95 -26.66 8.04 -10.62
C GLY A 95 -26.70 6.67 -9.93
N ALA A 96 -26.72 5.57 -10.71
CA ALA A 96 -26.63 4.21 -10.18
C ALA A 96 -25.20 3.90 -9.71
N MET A 97 -24.19 4.38 -10.45
CA MET A 97 -22.78 4.24 -10.08
C MET A 97 -22.47 4.78 -8.69
N LEU A 98 -23.02 5.95 -8.30
CA LEU A 98 -22.72 6.55 -6.99
C LEU A 98 -23.35 5.81 -5.80
N SER A 99 -24.49 5.14 -6.01
CA SER A 99 -25.12 4.32 -4.98
C SER A 99 -24.37 3.00 -4.78
N ASP A 100 -23.94 2.38 -5.88
CA ASP A 100 -23.15 1.14 -5.87
C ASP A 100 -21.74 1.40 -5.31
N ILE A 101 -21.15 2.56 -5.62
CA ILE A 101 -19.84 3.02 -5.09
C ILE A 101 -19.85 3.13 -3.56
N LYS A 102 -20.93 3.64 -2.94
CA LYS A 102 -20.99 3.77 -1.47
C LYS A 102 -20.97 2.42 -0.74
N TRP A 103 -21.50 1.37 -1.36
CA TRP A 103 -21.46 0.02 -0.81
C TRP A 103 -20.14 -0.68 -1.14
N ALA A 104 -19.63 -0.52 -2.37
CA ALA A 104 -18.39 -1.11 -2.85
C ALA A 104 -17.12 -0.63 -2.12
N TRP A 105 -17.18 0.46 -1.36
CA TRP A 105 -16.03 0.99 -0.61
C TRP A 105 -15.90 0.42 0.80
N LYS A 106 -17.00 -0.06 1.39
CA LYS A 106 -16.99 -0.53 2.78
C LYS A 106 -16.09 -1.75 2.95
N GLY A 107 -16.20 -2.71 2.03
CA GLY A 107 -15.38 -3.93 2.07
C GLY A 107 -13.88 -3.64 2.00
N PRO A 108 -13.40 -2.91 0.99
CA PRO A 108 -12.01 -2.53 0.86
C PRO A 108 -11.50 -1.62 1.98
N ALA A 109 -12.33 -0.70 2.48
CA ALA A 109 -11.97 0.16 3.62
C ALA A 109 -11.75 -0.65 4.91
N ILE A 110 -12.65 -1.60 5.22
CA ILE A 110 -12.49 -2.45 6.40
C ILE A 110 -11.28 -3.36 6.24
N THR A 111 -11.12 -4.01 5.07
CA THR A 111 -9.98 -4.90 4.79
C THR A 111 -8.65 -4.17 4.89
N SER A 112 -8.56 -2.96 4.35
CA SER A 112 -7.36 -2.14 4.43
C SER A 112 -7.03 -1.67 5.84
N LEU A 113 -8.02 -1.41 6.71
CA LEU A 113 -7.77 -1.17 8.14
C LEU A 113 -7.16 -2.39 8.84
N TYR A 114 -7.67 -3.60 8.57
CA TYR A 114 -7.07 -4.83 9.11
C TYR A 114 -5.63 -5.02 8.62
N ILE A 115 -5.38 -4.81 7.31
CA ILE A 115 -4.04 -4.88 6.73
C ILE A 115 -3.11 -3.86 7.41
N ALA A 116 -3.55 -2.61 7.58
CA ALA A 116 -2.77 -1.58 8.24
C ALA A 116 -2.42 -1.95 9.69
N ALA A 117 -3.38 -2.48 10.44
CA ALA A 117 -3.15 -2.96 11.80
C ALA A 117 -2.11 -4.11 11.83
N PHE A 118 -2.21 -5.07 10.91
CA PHE A 118 -1.23 -6.15 10.79
C PHE A 118 0.16 -5.64 10.40
N ALA A 119 0.25 -4.70 9.46
CA ALA A 119 1.51 -4.11 9.03
C ALA A 119 2.18 -3.34 10.19
N MET A 120 1.42 -2.55 10.95
CA MET A 120 1.94 -1.85 12.12
C MET A 120 2.43 -2.82 13.20
N ALA A 121 1.64 -3.85 13.53
CA ALA A 121 2.05 -4.87 14.49
C ALA A 121 3.32 -5.59 14.03
N TYR A 122 3.44 -5.90 12.74
CA TYR A 122 4.61 -6.53 12.15
C TYR A 122 5.87 -5.67 12.30
N MET A 123 5.77 -4.37 11.96
CA MET A 123 6.87 -3.41 12.12
C MET A 123 7.29 -3.26 13.59
N PHE A 124 6.33 -3.16 14.50
CA PHE A 124 6.60 -3.03 15.93
C PHE A 124 7.39 -4.23 16.47
N VAL A 125 7.01 -5.45 16.08
CA VAL A 125 7.73 -6.67 16.45
C VAL A 125 9.16 -6.66 15.93
N ILE A 126 9.39 -6.26 14.67
CA ILE A 126 10.74 -6.15 14.10
C ILE A 126 11.60 -5.17 14.89
N VAL A 127 11.07 -4.00 15.24
CA VAL A 127 11.80 -2.98 15.99
C VAL A 127 12.20 -3.52 17.37
N ILE A 128 11.29 -4.17 18.09
CA ILE A 128 11.59 -4.78 19.40
C ILE A 128 12.68 -5.84 19.27
N ILE A 129 12.54 -6.77 18.32
CA ILE A 129 13.53 -7.83 18.10
C ILE A 129 14.90 -7.21 17.79
N SER A 130 14.94 -6.20 16.93
CA SER A 130 16.18 -5.49 16.58
C SER A 130 16.83 -4.84 17.81
N MET A 131 16.06 -4.15 18.64
CA MET A 131 16.57 -3.54 19.88
C MET A 131 17.13 -4.57 20.87
N LEU A 132 16.45 -5.72 21.03
CA LEU A 132 16.90 -6.78 21.92
C LEU A 132 18.23 -7.39 21.45
N ILE A 133 18.40 -7.60 20.14
CA ILE A 133 19.63 -8.18 19.62
C ILE A 133 20.80 -7.19 19.75
N ILE A 134 20.59 -5.89 19.50
CA ILE A 134 21.61 -4.85 19.67
C ILE A 134 22.10 -4.77 21.11
N LYS A 135 21.18 -4.85 22.09
CA LYS A 135 21.54 -4.82 23.52
C LYS A 135 22.22 -6.11 24.00
N GLY A 136 21.92 -7.24 23.38
CA GLY A 136 22.28 -8.57 23.88
C GLY A 136 23.63 -9.11 23.41
N ALA A 137 24.23 -8.61 22.34
CA ALA A 137 25.41 -9.26 21.77
C ALA A 137 26.34 -8.34 20.94
N ALA A 138 27.51 -8.05 21.50
CA ALA A 138 28.68 -7.60 20.74
C ALA A 138 29.18 -8.77 19.87
N GLY A 139 28.60 -8.95 18.68
CA GLY A 139 28.93 -10.02 17.74
C GLY A 139 27.74 -10.62 16.97
N ALA A 140 26.50 -10.23 17.27
CA ALA A 140 25.30 -10.79 16.64
C ALA A 140 24.97 -10.22 15.24
N VAL A 141 25.88 -9.51 14.58
CA VAL A 141 25.62 -8.85 13.29
C VAL A 141 25.09 -9.82 12.24
N VAL A 142 25.68 -11.03 12.17
CA VAL A 142 25.23 -12.08 11.23
C VAL A 142 23.81 -12.57 11.58
N LEU A 143 23.52 -12.76 12.88
CA LEU A 143 22.20 -13.19 13.34
C LEU A 143 21.13 -12.11 13.04
N ILE A 144 21.44 -10.83 13.27
CA ILE A 144 20.58 -9.70 12.92
C ILE A 144 20.31 -9.72 11.41
N ALA A 145 21.35 -9.82 10.58
CA ALA A 145 21.21 -9.83 9.14
C ALA A 145 20.29 -10.98 8.66
N VAL A 146 20.45 -12.19 9.19
CA VAL A 146 19.61 -13.34 8.85
C VAL A 146 18.15 -13.10 9.26
N VAL A 147 17.91 -12.58 10.47
CA VAL A 147 16.55 -12.28 10.95
C VAL A 147 15.90 -11.19 10.10
N VAL A 148 16.62 -10.14 9.74
CA VAL A 148 16.15 -9.06 8.86
C VAL A 148 15.80 -9.60 7.48
N ILE A 149 16.63 -10.47 6.90
CA ILE A 149 16.36 -11.07 5.58
C ILE A 149 15.11 -11.94 5.63
N LEU A 150 15.01 -12.84 6.62
CA LEU A 150 13.87 -13.76 6.75
C LEU A 150 12.55 -13.02 6.98
N THR A 151 12.57 -12.00 7.84
CA THR A 151 11.40 -11.14 8.07
C THR A 151 11.03 -10.37 6.80
N SER A 152 11.99 -9.77 6.11
CA SER A 152 11.74 -9.08 4.84
C SER A 152 11.11 -10.01 3.79
N LEU A 153 11.60 -11.23 3.64
CA LEU A 153 11.02 -12.22 2.72
C LEU A 153 9.58 -12.59 3.10
N TYR A 154 9.30 -12.76 4.39
CA TYR A 154 7.96 -13.03 4.87
C TYR A 154 7.02 -11.84 4.66
N TYR A 155 7.51 -10.61 4.81
CA TYR A 155 6.74 -9.39 4.54
C TYR A 155 6.34 -9.28 3.06
N LEU A 156 7.24 -9.61 2.13
CA LEU A 156 6.92 -9.66 0.69
C LEU A 156 5.81 -10.67 0.38
N TYR A 157 5.82 -11.82 1.06
CA TYR A 157 4.72 -12.78 0.96
C TYR A 157 3.40 -12.20 1.51
N LEU A 158 3.44 -11.56 2.69
CA LEU A 158 2.25 -10.93 3.27
C LEU A 158 1.68 -9.84 2.36
N MET A 159 2.54 -9.05 1.71
CA MET A 159 2.13 -8.05 0.72
C MET A 159 1.32 -8.65 -0.43
N ALA A 160 1.73 -9.81 -0.95
CA ALA A 160 0.96 -10.51 -1.99
C ALA A 160 -0.44 -10.86 -1.48
N VAL A 161 -0.52 -11.43 -0.28
CA VAL A 161 -1.81 -11.80 0.36
C VAL A 161 -2.67 -10.56 0.62
N TRP A 162 -2.09 -9.47 1.09
CA TRP A 162 -2.79 -8.21 1.35
C TRP A 162 -3.36 -7.60 0.08
N MET A 163 -2.59 -7.55 -1.00
CA MET A 163 -3.08 -7.04 -2.28
C MET A 163 -4.22 -7.89 -2.84
N VAL A 164 -4.09 -9.22 -2.79
CA VAL A 164 -5.16 -10.14 -3.19
C VAL A 164 -6.40 -9.95 -2.30
N SER A 165 -6.24 -9.75 -0.99
CA SER A 165 -7.38 -9.52 -0.09
C SER A 165 -8.11 -8.21 -0.36
N LEU A 166 -7.40 -7.16 -0.74
CA LEU A 166 -8.03 -5.91 -1.18
C LEU A 166 -8.87 -6.15 -2.43
N VAL A 167 -8.32 -6.87 -3.42
CA VAL A 167 -9.06 -7.24 -4.63
C VAL A 167 -10.28 -8.11 -4.30
N THR A 168 -10.13 -9.13 -3.44
CA THR A 168 -11.24 -9.99 -2.99
C THR A 168 -12.35 -9.16 -2.35
N SER A 169 -11.99 -8.20 -1.49
CA SER A 169 -12.98 -7.35 -0.80
C SER A 169 -13.73 -6.37 -1.70
N VAL A 170 -13.25 -6.13 -2.92
CA VAL A 170 -13.98 -5.37 -3.94
C VAL A 170 -14.86 -6.30 -4.77
N LEU A 171 -14.35 -7.50 -5.10
CA LEU A 171 -14.99 -8.42 -6.04
C LEU A 171 -16.06 -9.31 -5.42
N GLU A 172 -15.94 -9.64 -4.13
CA GLU A 172 -16.87 -10.52 -3.44
C GLU A 172 -17.72 -9.72 -2.45
N GLU A 173 -19.03 -9.67 -2.71
CA GLU A 173 -20.00 -9.05 -1.80
C GLU A 173 -19.95 -9.79 -0.45
N ASP A 174 -19.90 -9.03 0.66
CA ASP A 174 -19.81 -9.49 2.05
C ASP A 174 -18.50 -10.19 2.49
N CYS A 175 -17.52 -10.42 1.60
CA CYS A 175 -16.20 -10.93 1.99
C CYS A 175 -15.21 -9.79 2.25
N TYR A 176 -15.13 -9.30 3.48
CA TYR A 176 -14.23 -8.18 3.83
C TYR A 176 -13.54 -8.35 5.20
N GLY A 177 -12.57 -7.47 5.49
CA GLY A 177 -11.84 -7.51 6.75
C GLY A 177 -10.97 -8.76 6.86
N MET A 178 -11.11 -9.46 7.99
CA MET A 178 -10.37 -10.69 8.25
C MET A 178 -10.75 -11.83 7.30
N GLU A 179 -12.00 -11.87 6.85
CA GLU A 179 -12.50 -12.93 5.98
C GLU A 179 -11.84 -12.87 4.59
N ALA A 180 -11.76 -11.67 4.01
CA ALA A 180 -11.02 -11.43 2.77
C ALA A 180 -9.54 -11.82 2.89
N ILE A 181 -8.89 -11.54 4.04
CA ILE A 181 -7.49 -11.90 4.27
C ILE A 181 -7.31 -13.42 4.34
N LYS A 182 -8.21 -14.13 5.03
CA LYS A 182 -8.19 -15.60 5.12
C LYS A 182 -8.37 -16.21 3.74
N LYS A 183 -9.37 -15.76 2.98
CA LYS A 183 -9.63 -16.26 1.63
C LYS A 183 -8.47 -15.99 0.68
N ALA A 184 -7.91 -14.78 0.70
CA ALA A 184 -6.72 -14.46 -0.09
C ALA A 184 -5.52 -15.35 0.24
N ARG A 185 -5.32 -15.70 1.51
CA ARG A 185 -4.27 -16.63 1.94
C ARG A 185 -4.49 -18.04 1.40
N GLU A 186 -5.74 -18.49 1.33
CA GLU A 186 -6.09 -19.80 0.77
C GLU A 186 -5.89 -19.83 -0.74
N LEU A 187 -6.39 -18.83 -1.46
CA LEU A 187 -6.22 -18.67 -2.90
C LEU A 187 -4.75 -18.62 -3.31
N THR A 188 -3.91 -17.90 -2.55
CA THR A 188 -2.48 -17.77 -2.84
C THR A 188 -1.66 -18.99 -2.42
N LYS A 189 -2.23 -19.95 -1.66
CA LYS A 189 -1.49 -21.10 -1.11
C LYS A 189 -0.87 -22.00 -2.19
N GLY A 190 -1.55 -22.19 -3.33
CA GLY A 190 -1.05 -22.98 -4.45
C GLY A 190 -0.04 -22.25 -5.34
N ARG A 191 0.05 -20.93 -5.25
CA ARG A 191 0.84 -20.07 -6.15
C ARG A 191 1.72 -19.07 -5.40
N ARG A 192 2.19 -19.43 -4.21
CA ARG A 192 2.98 -18.55 -3.33
C ARG A 192 4.22 -17.97 -4.01
N LEU A 193 4.93 -18.80 -4.79
CA LEU A 193 6.13 -18.36 -5.52
C LEU A 193 5.80 -17.33 -6.61
N GLN A 194 4.68 -17.51 -7.33
CA GLN A 194 4.24 -16.54 -8.34
C GLN A 194 3.84 -15.22 -7.69
N GLY A 195 3.06 -15.25 -6.60
CA GLY A 195 2.71 -14.05 -5.85
C GLY A 195 3.93 -13.33 -5.27
N PHE A 196 4.88 -14.08 -4.72
CA PHE A 196 6.14 -13.53 -4.23
C PHE A 196 6.98 -12.87 -5.33
N ALA A 197 7.15 -13.56 -6.47
CA ALA A 197 7.88 -13.01 -7.61
C ALA A 197 7.21 -11.74 -8.16
N LEU A 198 5.87 -11.72 -8.21
CA LEU A 198 5.10 -10.58 -8.67
C LEU A 198 5.28 -9.37 -7.75
N VAL A 199 5.19 -9.55 -6.43
CA VAL A 199 5.51 -8.48 -5.47
C VAL A 199 6.96 -8.02 -5.63
N LEU A 200 7.91 -8.94 -5.77
CA LEU A 200 9.32 -8.60 -5.89
C LEU A 200 9.60 -7.76 -7.15
N ILE A 201 9.04 -8.14 -8.31
CA ILE A 201 9.13 -7.36 -9.55
C ILE A 201 8.50 -5.98 -9.34
N ILE A 202 7.29 -5.92 -8.76
CA ILE A 202 6.61 -4.65 -8.48
C ILE A 202 7.45 -3.77 -7.56
N SER A 203 8.08 -4.32 -6.51
CA SER A 203 8.93 -3.58 -5.60
C SER A 203 10.16 -3.01 -6.30
N VAL A 204 10.83 -3.80 -7.14
CA VAL A 204 11.99 -3.33 -7.93
C VAL A 204 11.58 -2.21 -8.90
N VAL A 205 10.48 -2.40 -9.63
CA VAL A 205 9.98 -1.36 -10.55
C VAL A 205 9.54 -0.12 -9.78
N SER A 206 8.90 -0.27 -8.62
CA SER A 206 8.51 0.85 -7.75
C SER A 206 9.74 1.67 -7.35
N PHE A 207 10.81 1.00 -6.94
CA PHE A 207 12.06 1.66 -6.56
C PHE A 207 12.66 2.46 -7.73
N VAL A 208 12.68 1.87 -8.94
CA VAL A 208 13.16 2.55 -10.15
C VAL A 208 12.28 3.77 -10.49
N VAL A 209 10.95 3.62 -10.43
CA VAL A 209 10.00 4.72 -10.69
C VAL A 209 10.23 5.86 -9.70
N VAL A 210 10.34 5.56 -8.40
CA VAL A 210 10.63 6.57 -7.37
C VAL A 210 11.97 7.26 -7.62
N ALA A 211 13.01 6.50 -7.97
CA ALA A 211 14.33 7.06 -8.27
C ALA A 211 14.32 8.00 -9.48
N LEU A 212 13.58 7.66 -10.54
CA LEU A 212 13.45 8.50 -11.74
C LEU A 212 12.59 9.75 -11.50
N VAL A 213 11.65 9.66 -10.57
CA VAL A 213 10.68 10.70 -10.23
C VAL A 213 11.18 11.63 -9.12
N ASN A 214 12.29 11.28 -8.48
CA ASN A 214 12.76 11.94 -7.27
C ASN A 214 13.08 13.43 -7.51
N PRO A 215 12.36 14.37 -6.86
CA PRO A 215 12.48 15.80 -7.10
C PRO A 215 13.81 16.38 -6.61
N LYS A 216 14.57 15.65 -5.79
CA LYS A 216 15.92 16.07 -5.35
C LYS A 216 16.93 16.11 -6.51
N GLN A 217 16.70 15.41 -7.61
CA GLN A 217 17.63 15.33 -8.75
C GLN A 217 17.34 16.31 -9.89
N ALA A 218 16.22 17.01 -9.86
CA ALA A 218 15.79 17.82 -10.98
C ALA A 218 15.06 19.07 -10.50
N SER A 219 15.44 20.22 -11.09
CA SER A 219 14.97 21.55 -10.69
C SER A 219 13.48 21.54 -10.39
N GLY A 220 13.08 21.94 -9.18
CA GLY A 220 11.73 21.88 -8.59
C GLY A 220 10.62 22.60 -9.39
N SER A 221 10.45 22.21 -10.64
CA SER A 221 9.50 22.70 -11.60
C SER A 221 8.16 22.05 -11.33
N MET A 222 7.11 22.88 -11.24
CA MET A 222 5.72 22.44 -11.11
C MET A 222 5.35 21.39 -12.17
N VAL A 223 5.91 21.49 -13.37
CA VAL A 223 5.70 20.53 -14.47
C VAL A 223 6.21 19.14 -14.11
N GLN A 224 7.37 19.05 -13.46
CA GLN A 224 7.96 17.77 -13.10
C GLN A 224 7.21 17.08 -11.96
N THR A 225 6.76 17.84 -10.96
CA THR A 225 5.91 17.29 -9.89
C THR A 225 4.57 16.79 -10.41
N VAL A 226 4.01 17.47 -11.41
CA VAL A 226 2.79 17.00 -12.08
C VAL A 226 3.08 15.71 -12.88
N MET A 227 4.17 15.63 -13.64
CA MET A 227 4.53 14.39 -14.37
C MET A 227 4.81 13.22 -13.44
N ALA A 228 5.58 13.45 -12.38
CA ALA A 228 5.85 12.52 -11.28
C ALA A 228 4.58 11.86 -10.74
N MET A 229 3.60 12.71 -10.46
CA MET A 229 2.30 12.32 -9.96
C MET A 229 1.52 11.49 -10.97
N PHE A 230 1.46 11.90 -12.24
CA PHE A 230 0.78 11.13 -13.29
C PHE A 230 1.39 9.73 -13.42
N ILE A 231 2.72 9.62 -13.42
CA ILE A 231 3.45 8.36 -13.48
C ILE A 231 3.11 7.49 -12.25
N GLY A 232 3.12 8.07 -11.04
CA GLY A 232 2.78 7.35 -9.80
C GLY A 232 1.35 6.81 -9.78
N CYS A 233 0.37 7.61 -10.22
CA CYS A 233 -1.02 7.15 -10.33
C CYS A 233 -1.20 6.01 -11.32
N LEU A 234 -0.66 6.16 -12.53
CA LEU A 234 -0.74 5.13 -13.57
C LEU A 234 -0.11 3.83 -13.08
N PHE A 235 1.06 3.93 -12.43
CA PHE A 235 1.75 2.79 -11.88
C PHE A 235 0.91 2.08 -10.80
N LYS A 236 0.26 2.84 -9.90
CA LYS A 236 -0.63 2.27 -8.88
C LYS A 236 -1.86 1.58 -9.49
N MET A 237 -2.43 2.12 -10.57
CA MET A 237 -3.51 1.47 -11.32
C MET A 237 -3.05 0.15 -11.95
N ILE A 238 -1.86 0.14 -12.56
CA ILE A 238 -1.27 -1.08 -13.15
C ILE A 238 -1.07 -2.14 -12.08
N ILE A 239 -0.57 -1.79 -10.89
CA ILE A 239 -0.42 -2.72 -9.77
C ILE A 239 -1.75 -3.37 -9.43
N PHE A 240 -2.82 -2.58 -9.22
CA PHE A 240 -4.13 -3.15 -8.90
C PHE A 240 -4.65 -4.06 -10.01
N MET A 241 -4.51 -3.66 -11.28
CA MET A 241 -4.90 -4.49 -12.42
C MET A 241 -4.15 -5.83 -12.45
N VAL A 242 -2.84 -5.82 -12.23
CA VAL A 242 -2.01 -7.03 -12.18
C VAL A 242 -2.46 -7.96 -11.06
N PHE A 243 -2.75 -7.42 -9.86
CA PHE A 243 -3.26 -8.24 -8.75
C PHE A 243 -4.68 -8.75 -8.98
N THR A 244 -5.52 -8.00 -9.71
CA THR A 244 -6.83 -8.48 -10.15
C THR A 244 -6.71 -9.67 -11.10
N VAL A 245 -5.83 -9.61 -12.09
CA VAL A 245 -5.56 -10.75 -12.99
C VAL A 245 -5.01 -11.94 -12.19
N PHE A 246 -4.05 -11.69 -11.30
CA PHE A 246 -3.48 -12.73 -10.44
C PHE A 246 -4.52 -13.39 -9.53
N TYR A 247 -5.48 -12.61 -9.01
CA TYR A 247 -6.61 -13.14 -8.24
C TYR A 247 -7.45 -14.10 -9.08
N TYR A 248 -7.83 -13.72 -10.30
CA TYR A 248 -8.61 -14.59 -11.20
C TYR A 248 -7.84 -15.87 -11.56
N ASP A 249 -6.53 -15.77 -11.82
CA ASP A 249 -5.67 -16.94 -12.08
C ASP A 249 -5.60 -17.87 -10.86
N CYS A 250 -5.48 -17.32 -9.65
CA CYS A 250 -5.49 -18.11 -8.41
C CYS A 250 -6.84 -18.81 -8.22
N LYS A 251 -7.95 -18.08 -8.40
CA LYS A 251 -9.31 -18.61 -8.26
C LYS A 251 -9.62 -19.71 -9.28
N LYS A 252 -9.20 -19.54 -10.53
CA LYS A 252 -9.31 -20.59 -11.56
C LYS A 252 -8.53 -21.84 -11.18
N SER A 253 -7.37 -21.70 -10.54
CA SER A 253 -6.55 -22.84 -10.13
C SER A 253 -7.03 -23.53 -8.84
N SER A 254 -7.82 -22.87 -8.01
CA SER A 254 -8.40 -23.46 -6.79
C SER A 254 -9.67 -24.28 -7.07
N GLY A 255 -10.17 -24.31 -8.31
CA GLY A 255 -11.36 -25.08 -8.68
C GLY A 255 -12.68 -24.41 -8.30
N GLU A 256 -12.66 -23.17 -7.82
CA GLU A 256 -13.87 -22.35 -7.65
C GLU A 256 -14.29 -21.84 -9.04
N GLU A 257 -15.16 -22.57 -9.74
CA GLU A 257 -15.68 -22.13 -11.04
C GLU A 257 -16.41 -20.78 -10.93
N VAL A 258 -16.14 -19.92 -11.91
CA VAL A 258 -16.74 -18.59 -12.05
C VAL A 258 -18.09 -18.74 -12.73
N VAL A 259 -19.19 -18.78 -11.96
CA VAL A 259 -20.55 -18.60 -12.49
C VAL A 259 -21.08 -17.26 -11.98
N VAL A 260 -21.09 -16.25 -12.86
CA VAL A 260 -21.66 -14.93 -12.59
C VAL A 260 -23.14 -14.98 -12.95
N VAL A 261 -24.02 -15.09 -11.95
CA VAL A 261 -25.47 -14.99 -12.17
C VAL A 261 -25.89 -13.51 -12.11
N PRO A 262 -26.65 -12.99 -13.08
CA PRO A 262 -27.14 -11.61 -13.03
C PRO A 262 -28.22 -11.46 -11.94
N GLY A 263 -27.85 -10.93 -10.78
CA GLY A 263 -28.78 -10.53 -9.73
C GLY A 263 -29.39 -9.15 -10.00
N THR A 264 -30.68 -8.99 -9.76
CA THR A 264 -31.47 -7.82 -10.17
C THR A 264 -31.10 -6.51 -9.45
N LYS A 265 -30.18 -6.51 -8.47
CA LYS A 265 -29.72 -5.31 -7.72
C LYS A 265 -28.27 -5.39 -7.17
N GLY A 266 -27.41 -6.24 -7.72
CA GLY A 266 -26.06 -6.49 -7.20
C GLY A 266 -25.53 -7.83 -7.68
N TYR A 267 -24.21 -8.02 -7.64
CA TYR A 267 -23.56 -9.24 -8.11
C TYR A 267 -23.58 -10.28 -6.98
N THR A 268 -24.64 -11.09 -6.91
CA THR A 268 -24.67 -12.24 -5.99
C THR A 268 -23.89 -13.42 -6.60
N MET A 269 -22.76 -13.78 -5.98
CA MET A 269 -22.05 -15.03 -6.31
C MET A 269 -22.80 -16.21 -5.70
N LEU A 270 -23.43 -17.04 -6.54
CA LEU A 270 -24.07 -18.28 -6.09
C LEU A 270 -23.07 -19.44 -6.15
N LEU A 271 -23.08 -20.25 -5.10
CA LEU A 271 -22.31 -21.49 -5.00
C LEU A 271 -22.89 -22.53 -5.97
N ALA A 272 -22.04 -23.15 -6.80
CA ALA A 272 -22.43 -24.26 -7.69
C ALA A 272 -22.83 -25.55 -6.94
N GLY A 273 -22.98 -25.50 -5.60
CA GLY A 273 -23.36 -26.63 -4.76
C GLY A 273 -24.82 -26.64 -4.28
N GLU A 274 -25.62 -25.60 -4.57
CA GLU A 274 -27.04 -25.53 -4.16
C GLU A 274 -28.03 -25.72 -5.33
N ALA A 275 -27.54 -26.14 -6.50
CA ALA A 275 -28.37 -26.50 -7.64
C ALA A 275 -28.37 -28.03 -7.85
N VAL A 276 -28.83 -28.78 -6.85
CA VAL A 276 -29.41 -30.12 -7.02
C VAL A 276 -30.61 -30.25 -6.09
#